data_AF-A0A2T0U598-F1
#
_entry.id   AF-A0A2T0U598-F1
#
_cell.length_a   1.000
_cell.length_b   1.000
_cell.length_c   1.000
_cell.angle_alpha   90.00
_cell.angle_beta   90.00
_cell.angle_gamma   90.00
#
_symmetry.space_group_name_H-M   'P 1'
#
loop_
_entity.id
_entity.type
_entity.pdbx_description
1 polymer ?
#
loop_
_entity_poly.entity_id
_entity_poly.type
_entity_poly.pdbx_seq_one_letter_code
_entity_poly.pdbx_strand_id
1 'polypeptide(L)'
;MKRLLLLFFIIIFLSACKSGDRPEGIMGKEEMIDVLTSVHLADGYASSLYADSNRNKIATLYGAIYKKHDTDSAGIRKSLEYYSRNPAELKTMYETIIKNLENLEKEQRLMEEKKQQEQQDKYNREQQLIAQKLKLKNDSLRNDSLNKQYIKIDTFKVIPMKKWTFQGLLERENWKKQDSLRRDSLMKTRVKK
;
A
#
# COMPACT_ATOMS: atom_id res chain seq x y z
N MET A 1 10.61 15.71 -61.61
CA MET A 1 11.75 14.77 -61.77
C MET A 1 13.04 15.28 -61.10
N LYS A 2 13.57 16.46 -61.45
CA LYS A 2 14.87 16.96 -60.91
C LYS A 2 14.89 17.21 -59.38
N ARG A 3 13.77 17.66 -58.78
CA ARG A 3 13.65 17.90 -57.33
C ARG A 3 13.66 16.63 -56.48
N LEU A 4 13.15 15.51 -57.01
CA LEU A 4 13.16 14.21 -56.34
C LEU A 4 14.55 13.56 -56.35
N LEU A 5 15.30 13.71 -57.46
CA LEU A 5 16.70 13.28 -57.54
C LEU A 5 17.60 14.04 -56.57
N LEU A 6 17.36 15.34 -56.38
CA LEU A 6 18.08 16.16 -55.39
C LEU A 6 17.82 15.69 -53.96
N LEU A 7 16.56 15.39 -53.62
CA LEU A 7 16.21 14.81 -52.32
C LEU A 7 16.86 13.43 -52.09
N PHE A 8 16.88 12.58 -53.12
CA PHE A 8 17.53 11.27 -53.04
C PHE A 8 19.05 11.39 -52.80
N PHE A 9 19.73 12.30 -53.50
CA PHE A 9 21.15 12.58 -53.28
C PHE A 9 21.46 13.18 -51.91
N ILE A 10 20.57 14.04 -51.38
CA ILE A 10 20.70 14.60 -50.03
C ILE A 10 20.58 13.49 -48.98
N ILE A 11 19.62 12.57 -49.11
CA ILE A 11 19.45 11.43 -48.18
C ILE A 11 20.69 10.52 -48.20
N ILE A 12 21.27 10.26 -49.37
CA ILE A 12 22.51 9.49 -49.51
C ILE A 12 23.69 10.21 -48.85
N PHE A 13 23.82 11.53 -49.04
CA PHE A 13 24.90 12.30 -48.42
C PHE A 13 24.78 12.37 -46.90
N LEU A 14 23.56 12.42 -46.34
CA LEU A 14 23.35 12.33 -44.89
C LEU A 14 23.70 10.94 -44.33
N SER A 15 23.58 9.87 -45.13
CA SER A 15 23.98 8.51 -44.70
C SER A 15 25.49 8.23 -44.79
N ALA A 16 26.25 9.08 -45.49
CA ALA A 16 27.70 8.92 -45.68
C ALA A 16 28.54 9.48 -44.51
N CYS A 17 27.93 10.20 -43.57
CA CYS A 17 28.62 10.74 -42.40
C CYS A 17 28.67 9.69 -41.27
N LYS A 18 29.37 8.56 -41.50
CA LYS A 18 29.74 7.64 -40.43
C LYS A 18 31.08 8.12 -39.87
N SER A 19 31.04 8.73 -38.69
CA SER A 19 32.20 9.25 -37.98
C SER A 19 33.14 8.11 -37.57
N GLY A 20 34.35 8.10 -38.12
CA GLY A 20 35.49 7.29 -37.68
C GLY A 20 35.31 5.79 -37.90
N ASP A 21 36.04 5.23 -38.86
CA ASP A 21 36.00 3.81 -39.21
C ASP A 21 36.45 2.94 -38.02
N ARG A 22 35.48 2.59 -37.17
CA ARG A 22 35.64 1.52 -36.21
C ARG A 22 35.88 0.23 -37.01
N PRO A 23 36.89 -0.59 -36.65
CA PRO A 23 37.13 -1.86 -37.32
C PRO A 23 35.88 -2.75 -37.29
N GLU A 24 35.66 -3.53 -38.35
CA GLU A 24 34.56 -4.49 -38.38
C GLU A 24 34.62 -5.47 -37.18
N GLY A 25 33.46 -5.72 -36.59
CA GLY A 25 33.30 -6.59 -35.43
C GLY A 25 33.79 -5.98 -34.11
N ILE A 26 33.84 -4.64 -33.99
CA ILE A 26 33.92 -3.93 -32.71
C ILE A 26 32.53 -3.29 -32.45
N MET A 27 32.02 -3.45 -31.24
CA MET A 27 30.71 -2.91 -30.84
C MET A 27 30.66 -1.38 -30.80
N GLY A 28 29.45 -0.85 -30.97
CA GLY A 28 29.03 0.50 -30.59
C GLY A 28 29.64 0.98 -29.28
N LYS A 29 29.86 2.29 -29.11
CA LYS A 29 30.22 2.82 -27.78
C LYS A 29 29.03 2.59 -26.85
N GLU A 30 27.84 2.95 -27.33
CA GLU A 30 26.55 2.82 -26.67
C GLU A 30 26.22 1.33 -26.44
N GLU A 31 26.38 0.50 -27.48
CA GLU A 31 26.19 -0.96 -27.41
C GLU A 31 27.13 -1.60 -26.37
N MET A 32 28.41 -1.21 -26.37
CA MET A 32 29.39 -1.70 -25.39
C MET A 32 29.05 -1.25 -23.98
N ILE A 33 28.57 -0.02 -23.79
CA ILE A 33 28.07 0.47 -22.49
C ILE A 33 26.91 -0.40 -22.01
N ASP A 34 25.94 -0.69 -22.87
CA ASP A 34 24.75 -1.48 -22.51
C ASP A 34 25.08 -2.95 -22.19
N VAL A 35 25.98 -3.55 -22.98
CA VAL A 35 26.47 -4.91 -22.76
C VAL A 35 27.26 -4.99 -21.46
N LEU A 36 28.24 -4.11 -21.25
CA LEU A 36 29.05 -4.11 -20.03
C LEU A 36 28.22 -3.80 -18.79
N THR A 37 27.22 -2.92 -18.88
CA THR A 37 26.25 -2.71 -17.79
C THR A 37 25.57 -4.03 -17.42
N SER A 38 25.12 -4.79 -18.42
CA SER A 38 24.45 -6.08 -18.21
C SER A 38 25.39 -7.14 -17.64
N VAL A 39 26.63 -7.19 -18.13
CA VAL A 39 27.69 -8.09 -17.66
C VAL A 39 28.03 -7.79 -16.20
N HIS A 40 28.29 -6.55 -15.84
CA HIS A 40 28.63 -6.18 -14.47
C HIS A 40 27.47 -6.37 -13.49
N LEU A 41 26.22 -6.20 -13.94
CA LEU A 41 25.06 -6.58 -13.16
C LEU A 41 25.03 -8.10 -12.90
N ALA A 42 25.34 -8.91 -13.90
CA ALA A 42 25.45 -10.36 -13.75
C ALA A 42 26.64 -10.77 -12.86
N ASP A 43 27.78 -10.09 -12.95
CA ASP A 43 28.93 -10.30 -12.07
C ASP A 43 28.55 -10.02 -10.62
N GLY A 44 27.84 -8.91 -10.36
CA GLY A 44 27.33 -8.56 -9.04
C GLY A 44 26.40 -9.64 -8.49
N TYR A 45 25.45 -10.12 -9.31
CA TYR A 45 24.58 -11.23 -8.93
C TYR A 45 25.37 -12.53 -8.68
N ALA A 46 26.30 -12.89 -9.55
CA ALA A 46 27.14 -14.08 -9.42
C ALA A 46 27.99 -14.03 -8.14
N SER A 47 28.52 -12.86 -7.77
CA SER A 47 29.31 -12.67 -6.55
C SER A 47 28.51 -12.94 -5.26
N SER A 48 27.18 -12.80 -5.30
CA SER A 48 26.30 -13.10 -4.16
C SER A 48 26.05 -14.61 -3.97
N LEU A 49 26.45 -15.45 -4.94
CA LEU A 49 26.16 -16.88 -4.97
C LEU A 49 27.41 -17.68 -4.59
N TYR A 50 27.50 -18.13 -3.33
CA TYR A 50 28.66 -18.86 -2.81
C TYR A 50 28.72 -20.37 -3.18
N ALA A 51 27.69 -20.95 -3.81
CA ALA A 51 27.59 -22.39 -4.03
C ALA A 51 27.88 -22.82 -5.48
N ASP A 52 28.65 -23.90 -5.65
CA ASP A 52 28.98 -24.51 -6.95
C ASP A 52 27.75 -24.93 -7.77
N SER A 53 26.63 -25.23 -7.09
CA SER A 53 25.35 -25.56 -7.74
C SER A 53 24.77 -24.41 -8.57
N ASN A 54 25.28 -23.19 -8.42
CA ASN A 54 24.84 -22.02 -9.16
C ASN A 54 25.62 -21.76 -10.45
N ARG A 55 26.69 -22.51 -10.74
CA ARG A 55 27.50 -22.32 -11.96
C ARG A 55 26.67 -22.39 -13.25
N ASN A 56 25.74 -23.36 -13.34
CA ASN A 56 24.86 -23.50 -14.50
C ASN A 56 23.90 -22.31 -14.67
N LYS A 57 23.44 -21.72 -13.55
CA LYS A 57 22.56 -20.54 -13.58
C LYS A 57 23.32 -19.31 -14.06
N ILE A 58 24.55 -19.14 -13.58
CA ILE A 58 25.45 -18.06 -14.01
C ILE A 58 25.75 -18.17 -15.51
N ALA A 59 26.08 -19.38 -16.00
CA ALA A 59 26.30 -19.60 -17.43
C ALA A 59 25.04 -19.28 -18.27
N THR A 60 23.86 -19.65 -17.78
CA THR A 60 22.57 -19.32 -18.43
C THR A 60 22.35 -17.80 -18.47
N LEU A 61 22.71 -17.08 -17.40
CA LEU A 61 22.59 -15.63 -17.32
C LEU A 61 23.47 -14.92 -18.36
N TYR A 62 24.75 -15.29 -18.47
CA TYR A 62 25.60 -14.73 -19.54
C TYR A 62 25.10 -15.11 -20.93
N GLY A 63 24.61 -16.34 -21.12
CA GLY A 63 23.98 -16.75 -22.39
C GLY A 63 22.78 -15.86 -22.78
N ALA A 64 21.97 -15.45 -21.80
CA ALA A 64 20.86 -14.52 -22.03
C ALA A 64 21.35 -13.11 -22.39
N ILE A 65 22.44 -12.63 -21.77
CA ILE A 65 23.07 -11.34 -22.10
C ILE A 65 23.58 -11.35 -23.54
N TYR A 66 24.32 -12.39 -23.92
CA TYR A 66 24.85 -12.58 -25.27
C TYR A 66 23.74 -12.56 -26.32
N LYS A 67 22.65 -13.30 -26.07
CA LYS A 67 21.49 -13.31 -26.96
C LYS A 67 20.78 -11.96 -27.03
N LYS A 68 20.66 -11.23 -25.92
CA LYS A 68 19.98 -9.92 -25.87
C LYS A 68 20.70 -8.88 -26.72
N HIS A 69 22.03 -8.94 -26.76
CA HIS A 69 22.89 -7.95 -27.42
C HIS A 69 23.52 -8.47 -28.71
N ASP A 70 23.04 -9.61 -29.25
CA ASP A 70 23.55 -10.22 -30.48
C ASP A 70 25.09 -10.34 -30.55
N THR A 71 25.71 -10.74 -29.43
CA THR A 71 27.16 -10.86 -29.27
C THR A 71 27.53 -12.14 -28.54
N ASP A 72 28.82 -12.46 -28.48
CA ASP A 72 29.37 -13.51 -27.62
C ASP A 72 30.50 -12.96 -26.71
N SER A 73 31.12 -13.85 -25.95
CA SER A 73 32.26 -13.50 -25.08
C SER A 73 33.47 -12.98 -25.88
N ALA A 74 33.67 -13.45 -27.12
CA ALA A 74 34.78 -13.04 -27.96
C ALA A 74 34.59 -11.63 -28.51
N GLY A 75 33.38 -11.28 -28.97
CA GLY A 75 33.00 -9.95 -29.44
C GLY A 75 33.11 -8.89 -28.35
N ILE A 76 32.66 -9.22 -27.12
CA ILE A 76 32.82 -8.36 -25.95
C ILE A 76 34.31 -8.15 -25.64
N ARG A 77 35.09 -9.23 -25.55
CA ARG A 77 36.52 -9.15 -25.25
C ARG A 77 37.28 -8.32 -26.29
N LYS A 78 37.01 -8.54 -27.58
CA LYS A 78 37.65 -7.81 -28.69
C LYS A 78 37.32 -6.31 -28.63
N SER A 79 36.06 -5.98 -28.33
CA SER A 79 35.62 -4.59 -28.20
C SER A 79 36.22 -3.92 -26.96
N LEU A 80 36.28 -4.63 -25.83
CA LEU A 80 36.92 -4.13 -24.62
C LEU A 80 38.41 -3.84 -24.85
N GLU A 81 39.11 -4.74 -25.54
CA GLU A 81 40.51 -4.55 -25.90
C GLU A 81 40.70 -3.31 -26.80
N TYR A 82 39.80 -3.09 -27.76
CA TYR A 82 39.80 -1.88 -28.60
C TYR A 82 39.68 -0.60 -27.75
N TYR A 83 38.66 -0.51 -26.90
CA TYR A 83 38.44 0.67 -26.07
C TYR A 83 39.52 0.85 -24.99
N SER A 84 40.14 -0.24 -24.52
CA SER A 84 41.25 -0.18 -23.56
C SER A 84 42.50 0.52 -24.08
N ARG A 85 42.66 0.63 -25.41
CA ARG A 85 43.76 1.39 -26.03
C ARG A 85 43.60 2.91 -25.88
N ASN A 86 42.39 3.38 -25.54
CA ASN A 86 42.10 4.78 -25.26
C ASN A 86 41.51 4.92 -23.84
N PRO A 87 42.34 5.03 -22.79
CA PRO A 87 41.87 5.07 -21.41
C PRO A 87 40.92 6.22 -21.11
N ALA A 88 41.07 7.38 -21.77
CA ALA A 88 40.19 8.52 -21.58
C ALA A 88 38.76 8.19 -22.07
N GLU A 89 38.64 7.58 -23.25
CA GLU A 89 37.35 7.16 -23.79
C GLU A 89 36.72 6.05 -22.95
N LEU A 90 37.50 5.02 -22.59
CA LEU A 90 37.03 3.94 -21.73
C LEU A 90 36.54 4.46 -20.37
N LYS A 91 37.23 5.44 -19.79
CA LYS A 91 36.79 6.08 -18.54
C LYS A 91 35.41 6.71 -18.68
N THR A 92 35.15 7.45 -19.76
CA THR A 92 33.82 8.06 -19.99
C THR A 92 32.72 7.01 -20.16
N MET A 93 33.05 5.86 -20.77
CA MET A 93 32.12 4.73 -20.87
C MET A 93 31.81 4.16 -19.48
N TYR A 94 32.83 3.94 -18.65
CA TYR A 94 32.67 3.44 -17.29
C TYR A 94 31.90 4.40 -16.37
N GLU A 95 32.10 5.71 -16.49
CA GLU A 95 31.28 6.70 -15.79
C GLU A 95 29.79 6.54 -16.14
N THR A 96 29.48 6.26 -17.41
CA THR A 96 28.11 5.99 -17.85
C THR A 96 27.59 4.64 -17.34
N ILE A 97 28.42 3.60 -17.36
CA ILE A 97 28.07 2.26 -16.84
C ILE A 97 27.74 2.34 -15.35
N ILE A 98 28.57 3.02 -14.55
CA ILE A 98 28.34 3.21 -13.11
C ILE A 98 27.01 3.93 -12.88
N LYS A 99 26.76 5.02 -13.62
CA LYS A 99 25.50 5.75 -13.53
C LYS A 99 24.28 4.89 -13.90
N ASN A 100 24.41 4.02 -14.91
CA ASN A 100 23.35 3.08 -15.27
C ASN A 100 23.07 2.09 -14.14
N LEU A 101 24.10 1.55 -13.49
CA LEU A 101 23.97 0.65 -12.35
C LEU A 101 23.32 1.34 -11.14
N GLU A 102 23.72 2.58 -10.82
CA GLU A 102 23.10 3.38 -9.75
C GLU A 102 21.61 3.64 -10.02
N ASN A 103 21.25 3.94 -11.27
CA ASN A 103 19.86 4.13 -11.66
C ASN A 103 19.05 2.83 -11.50
N LEU A 104 19.60 1.70 -11.93
CA LEU A 104 18.97 0.39 -11.76
C LEU A 104 18.76 0.06 -10.28
N GLU A 105 19.74 0.32 -9.42
CA GLU A 105 19.62 0.10 -7.97
C GLU A 105 18.51 0.99 -7.38
N LYS A 106 18.48 2.27 -7.75
CA LYS A 106 17.44 3.21 -7.30
C LYS A 106 16.05 2.76 -7.75
N GLU A 107 15.90 2.32 -8.99
CA GLU A 107 14.63 1.79 -9.51
C GLU A 107 14.18 0.55 -8.74
N GLN A 108 15.09 -0.40 -8.46
CA GLN A 108 14.78 -1.58 -7.65
C GLN A 108 14.29 -1.20 -6.26
N ARG A 109 15.00 -0.29 -5.57
CA ARG A 109 14.63 0.20 -4.24
C ARG A 109 13.23 0.83 -4.21
N LEU A 110 12.94 1.72 -5.16
CA LEU A 110 11.61 2.34 -5.27
C LEU A 110 10.50 1.29 -5.53
N MET A 111 10.81 0.25 -6.29
CA MET A 111 9.87 -0.84 -6.55
C MET A 111 9.63 -1.71 -5.31
N GLU A 112 10.66 -1.94 -4.50
CA GLU A 112 10.55 -2.64 -3.22
C GLU A 112 9.74 -1.84 -2.20
N GLU A 113 10.00 -0.55 -2.07
CA GLU A 113 9.25 0.37 -1.20
C GLU A 113 7.76 0.39 -1.57
N LYS A 114 7.44 0.48 -2.87
CA LYS A 114 6.05 0.40 -3.36
C LYS A 114 5.38 -0.92 -2.99
N LYS A 115 6.07 -2.05 -3.21
CA LYS A 115 5.53 -3.38 -2.86
C LYS A 115 5.29 -3.50 -1.36
N GLN A 116 6.19 -3.00 -0.53
CA GLN A 116 6.04 -2.99 0.92
C GLN A 116 4.87 -2.12 1.35
N GLN A 117 4.74 -0.92 0.77
CA GLN A 117 3.61 -0.03 1.05
C GLN A 117 2.28 -0.67 0.65
N GLU A 118 2.19 -1.27 -0.53
CA GLU A 118 0.98 -1.98 -0.98
C GLU A 118 0.61 -3.14 -0.05
N GLN A 119 1.61 -3.90 0.42
CA GLN A 119 1.40 -4.98 1.39
C GLN A 119 0.91 -4.42 2.74
N GLN A 120 1.53 -3.35 3.22
CA GLN A 120 1.15 -2.70 4.46
C GLN A 120 -0.27 -2.11 4.38
N ASP A 121 -0.64 -1.50 3.26
CA ASP A 121 -1.97 -0.95 3.03
C ASP A 121 -3.03 -2.05 3.01
N LYS A 122 -2.74 -3.20 2.37
CA LYS A 122 -3.61 -4.38 2.39
C LYS A 122 -3.82 -4.88 3.81
N TYR A 123 -2.74 -5.03 4.58
CA TYR A 123 -2.80 -5.45 5.98
C TYR A 123 -3.61 -4.46 6.83
N ASN A 124 -3.33 -3.16 6.71
CA ASN A 124 -4.03 -2.12 7.45
C ASN A 124 -5.54 -2.11 7.14
N ARG A 125 -5.93 -2.28 5.86
CA ARG A 125 -7.34 -2.40 5.46
C ARG A 125 -8.01 -3.62 6.09
N GLU A 126 -7.33 -4.76 6.10
CA GLU A 126 -7.83 -5.97 6.74
C GLU A 126 -8.04 -5.79 8.25
N GLN A 127 -7.07 -5.19 8.94
CA GLN A 127 -7.18 -4.88 10.36
C GLN A 127 -8.33 -3.90 10.66
N GLN A 128 -8.52 -2.88 9.81
CA GLN A 128 -9.64 -1.96 9.93
C GLN A 128 -10.99 -2.67 9.77
N LEU A 129 -11.11 -3.59 8.80
CA LEU A 129 -12.33 -4.38 8.59
C LEU A 129 -12.60 -5.31 9.78
N ILE A 130 -11.57 -5.95 10.33
CA ILE A 130 -11.70 -6.79 11.53
C ILE A 130 -12.15 -5.94 12.71
N ALA A 131 -11.54 -4.78 12.95
CA ALA A 131 -11.92 -3.87 14.01
C ALA A 131 -13.36 -3.37 13.84
N GLN A 132 -13.80 -3.07 12.62
CA GLN A 132 -15.17 -2.67 12.34
C GLN A 132 -16.16 -3.81 12.61
N LYS A 133 -15.84 -5.04 12.19
CA LYS A 133 -16.66 -6.24 12.48
C LYS A 133 -16.76 -6.49 13.98
N LEU A 134 -15.67 -6.34 14.72
CA LEU A 134 -15.66 -6.48 16.18
C LEU A 134 -16.52 -5.41 16.87
N LYS A 135 -16.46 -4.15 16.42
CA LYS A 135 -17.34 -3.07 16.91
C LYS A 135 -18.81 -3.39 16.65
N LEU A 136 -19.18 -3.75 15.42
CA LEU A 136 -20.54 -4.14 15.06
C LEU A 136 -21.05 -5.32 15.90
N LYS A 137 -20.20 -6.32 16.14
CA LYS A 137 -20.55 -7.47 17.00
C LYS A 137 -20.80 -7.03 18.44
N ASN A 138 -19.94 -6.18 19.00
CA ASN A 138 -20.12 -5.65 20.35
C ASN A 138 -21.38 -4.78 20.47
N ASP A 139 -21.68 -3.97 19.46
CA ASP A 139 -22.90 -3.14 19.43
C ASP A 139 -24.17 -4.00 19.38
N SER A 140 -24.17 -5.08 18.58
CA SER A 140 -25.25 -6.07 18.56
C SER A 140 -25.44 -6.74 19.93
N LEU A 141 -24.34 -7.21 20.55
CA LEU A 141 -24.38 -7.84 21.87
C LEU A 141 -24.90 -6.87 22.95
N ARG A 142 -24.54 -5.59 22.86
CA ARG A 142 -25.01 -4.54 23.79
C ARG A 142 -26.51 -4.30 23.60
N ASN A 143 -26.98 -4.19 22.37
CA ASN A 143 -28.41 -4.02 22.08
C ASN A 143 -29.24 -5.24 22.52
N ASP A 144 -28.73 -6.46 22.34
CA ASP A 144 -29.38 -7.68 22.84
C ASP A 144 -29.47 -7.70 24.38
N SER A 145 -28.39 -7.27 25.04
CA SER A 145 -28.34 -7.16 26.51
C SER A 145 -29.30 -6.09 27.04
N LEU A 146 -29.38 -4.93 26.37
CA LEU A 146 -30.33 -3.87 26.67
C LEU A 146 -31.77 -4.36 26.47
N ASN A 147 -32.09 -5.00 25.35
CA ASN A 147 -33.43 -5.54 25.09
C ASN A 147 -33.85 -6.55 26.18
N LYS A 148 -32.95 -7.45 26.59
CA LYS A 148 -33.20 -8.38 27.70
C LYS A 148 -33.39 -7.65 29.04
N GLN A 149 -32.75 -6.50 29.24
CA GLN A 149 -32.95 -5.64 30.41
C GLN A 149 -34.30 -4.91 30.34
N TYR A 150 -34.69 -4.34 29.19
CA TYR A 150 -36.01 -3.72 28.98
C TYR A 150 -37.15 -4.73 29.18
N ILE A 151 -37.03 -5.95 28.61
CA ILE A 151 -37.99 -7.04 28.84
C ILE A 151 -38.14 -7.36 30.33
N LYS A 152 -37.07 -7.21 31.14
CA LYS A 152 -37.15 -7.37 32.60
C LYS A 152 -37.80 -6.16 33.30
N ILE A 153 -37.56 -4.93 32.83
CA ILE A 153 -38.10 -3.71 33.45
C ILE A 153 -39.61 -3.58 33.19
N ASP A 154 -40.10 -4.00 32.02
CA ASP A 154 -41.54 -3.99 31.68
C ASP A 154 -42.35 -5.06 32.41
N THR A 155 -41.70 -6.01 33.10
CA THR A 155 -42.39 -6.91 34.04
C THR A 155 -42.67 -6.27 35.40
N PHE A 156 -42.33 -4.99 35.61
CA PHE A 156 -42.95 -4.22 36.67
C PHE A 156 -44.42 -3.99 36.30
N LYS A 157 -45.26 -4.93 36.74
CA LYS A 157 -46.73 -4.92 36.69
C LYS A 157 -47.24 -3.48 36.53
N VAL A 158 -47.65 -3.11 35.32
CA VAL A 158 -48.49 -1.92 35.15
C VAL A 158 -49.76 -2.25 35.91
N ILE A 159 -49.85 -1.82 37.16
CA ILE A 159 -51.09 -1.85 37.91
C ILE A 159 -52.01 -0.97 37.08
N PRO A 160 -53.10 -1.50 36.49
CA PRO A 160 -54.01 -0.65 35.75
C PRO A 160 -54.45 0.43 36.72
N MET A 161 -54.20 1.71 36.40
CA MET A 161 -54.73 2.81 37.17
C MET A 161 -56.24 2.58 37.24
N LYS A 162 -56.70 2.15 38.42
CA LYS A 162 -58.11 1.92 38.71
C LYS A 162 -58.80 3.23 38.33
N LYS A 163 -59.68 3.18 37.31
CA LYS A 163 -60.45 4.35 36.86
C LYS A 163 -61.00 5.03 38.11
N TRP A 164 -60.51 6.21 38.41
CA TRP A 164 -61.03 7.05 39.47
C TRP A 164 -62.45 7.45 39.05
N THR A 165 -63.44 6.65 39.45
CA THR A 165 -64.83 7.03 39.32
C THR A 165 -65.07 8.24 40.22
N PHE A 166 -65.69 9.28 39.68
CA PHE A 166 -66.00 10.55 40.36
C PHE A 166 -66.71 10.38 41.73
N GLN A 167 -67.33 9.23 41.99
CA GLN A 167 -67.92 8.87 43.28
C GLN A 167 -66.89 8.87 44.44
N GLY A 168 -65.63 8.49 44.21
CA GLY A 168 -64.59 8.48 45.25
C GLY A 168 -64.03 9.87 45.60
N LEU A 169 -64.34 10.91 44.81
CA LEU A 169 -63.94 12.29 45.10
C LEU A 169 -64.87 12.96 46.12
N LEU A 170 -66.17 12.66 46.08
CA LEU A 170 -67.17 13.27 46.98
C LEU A 170 -67.12 12.71 48.42
N GLU A 171 -66.65 11.48 48.62
CA GLU A 171 -66.42 10.92 49.96
C GLU A 171 -65.23 11.57 50.69
N ARG A 172 -64.28 12.18 49.96
CA ARG A 172 -63.10 12.83 50.54
C ARG A 172 -63.39 14.18 51.19
N GLU A 173 -64.45 14.88 50.80
CA GLU A 173 -64.87 16.13 51.44
C GLU A 173 -65.58 15.89 52.78
N ASN A 174 -66.41 14.83 52.86
CA ASN A 174 -67.11 14.49 54.10
C ASN A 174 -66.16 14.01 55.21
N TRP A 175 -65.06 13.33 54.85
CA TRP A 175 -64.05 12.89 55.82
C TRP A 175 -63.30 14.07 56.48
N LYS A 176 -63.02 15.14 55.72
CA LYS A 176 -62.34 16.34 56.25
C LYS A 176 -63.20 17.15 57.21
N LYS A 177 -64.53 17.17 57.03
CA LYS A 177 -65.49 17.84 57.93
C LYS A 177 -65.68 17.11 59.25
N GLN A 178 -65.61 15.77 59.24
CA GLN A 178 -65.77 14.95 60.44
C GLN A 178 -64.52 15.02 61.33
N ASP A 179 -63.34 15.19 60.74
CA ASP A 179 -62.06 15.28 61.44
C ASP A 179 -61.79 16.66 62.08
N SER A 180 -62.39 17.75 61.55
CA SER A 180 -62.31 19.07 62.18
C SER A 180 -63.15 19.17 63.46
N LEU A 181 -64.35 18.57 63.48
CA LEU A 181 -65.22 18.53 64.67
C LEU A 181 -64.63 17.67 65.80
N ARG A 182 -63.91 16.60 65.45
CA ARG A 182 -63.27 15.69 66.41
C ARG A 182 -62.02 16.28 67.07
N ARG A 183 -61.28 17.14 66.36
CA ARG A 183 -60.13 17.88 66.93
C ARG A 183 -60.54 19.00 67.89
N ASP A 184 -61.66 19.66 67.63
CA ASP A 184 -62.16 20.75 68.47
C ASP A 184 -62.72 20.25 69.83
N SER A 185 -63.32 19.05 69.85
CA SER A 185 -63.80 18.42 71.09
C SER A 185 -62.65 17.96 72.00
N LEU A 186 -61.51 17.54 71.43
CA LEU A 186 -60.35 17.05 72.19
C LEU A 186 -59.51 18.19 72.78
N MET A 187 -59.52 19.37 72.16
CA MET A 187 -58.82 20.57 72.66
C MET A 187 -59.53 21.21 73.87
N LYS A 188 -60.87 21.13 73.96
CA LYS A 188 -61.62 21.66 75.12
C LYS A 188 -61.49 20.81 76.40
N THR A 189 -61.08 19.56 76.30
CA THR A 189 -60.87 18.65 77.45
C THR A 189 -59.47 18.71 78.07
N ARG A 190 -58.50 19.41 77.47
CA ARG A 190 -57.10 19.47 77.96
C ARG A 190 -56.77 20.72 78.80
N VAL A 191 -57.72 21.63 79.04
CA VAL A 191 -57.51 22.90 79.80
C VAL A 191 -58.16 22.88 81.21
N LYS A 192 -58.54 21.72 81.75
CA LYS A 192 -58.96 21.59 83.15
C LYS A 192 -58.22 20.46 83.87
N LYS A 193 -56.98 20.75 84.29
CA LYS A 193 -56.43 20.37 85.60
C LYS A 193 -55.12 21.10 85.86
#